data_AF-F2RF82-F1
#
_entry.id   AF-F2RF82-F1
#
_cell.length_a   1.000
_cell.length_b   1.000
_cell.length_c   1.000
_cell.angle_alpha   90.00
_cell.angle_beta   90.00
_cell.angle_gamma   90.00
#
_symmetry.space_group_name_H-M   'P 1'
#
loop_
_entity.id
_entity.type
_entity.pdbx_description
1 polymer ?
#
loop_
_entity_poly.entity_id
_entity_poly.type
_entity_poly.pdbx_seq_one_letter_code
_entity_poly.pdbx_strand_id
1 'polypeptide(L)' 'MGLDAEGATQLARTRGWKTVRSLPPGSIITMEYLAGRINFEVEDGTVNRCWIG' A
#
# COMPACT_ATOMS: atom_id res chain seq x y z
N MET A 1 -5.74 3.44 -7.53
CA MET A 1 -5.39 2.13 -8.11
C MET A 1 -4.96 2.37 -9.54
N GLY A 2 -4.07 1.56 -10.11
CA GLY A 2 -3.50 1.78 -11.45
C GLY A 2 -2.30 2.74 -11.51
N LEU A 3 -1.79 3.20 -10.35
CA LEU A 3 -0.51 3.91 -10.27
C LEU A 3 0.62 2.89 -10.10
N ASP A 4 1.80 3.23 -10.59
CA ASP A 4 3.01 2.50 -10.22
C ASP A 4 3.26 2.58 -8.70
N ALA A 5 3.96 1.59 -8.16
CA ALA A 5 4.17 1.48 -6.72
C ALA A 5 4.90 2.69 -6.11
N GLU A 6 5.80 3.32 -6.85
CA GLU A 6 6.56 4.47 -6.36
C GLU A 6 5.69 5.73 -6.33
N GLY A 7 4.99 6.03 -7.42
CA GLY A 7 4.02 7.13 -7.51
C GLY A 7 2.91 7.00 -6.47
N ALA A 8 2.38 5.78 -6.27
CA ALA A 8 1.40 5.51 -5.22
C ALA A 8 1.97 5.74 -3.82
N THR A 9 3.24 5.38 -3.58
CA THR A 9 3.91 5.61 -2.31
C THR A 9 4.07 7.10 -2.04
N GLN A 10 4.56 7.87 -3.01
CA GLN A 10 4.71 9.32 -2.87
C GLN A 10 3.37 10.00 -2.59
N LEU A 11 2.32 9.63 -3.32
CA LEU A 11 0.96 10.14 -3.09
C LEU A 11 0.44 9.78 -1.69
N ALA A 12 0.75 8.58 -1.19
CA ALA A 12 0.37 8.21 0.17
C ALA A 12 1.10 9.07 1.21
N ARG A 13 2.39 9.34 1.01
CA ARG A 13 3.16 10.23 1.88
C ARG A 13 2.59 11.64 1.92
N THR A 14 2.25 12.23 0.77
CA THR A 14 1.65 13.58 0.72
C THR A 14 0.28 13.63 1.38
N ARG A 15 -0.45 12.52 1.43
CA ARG A 15 -1.72 12.36 2.15
C ARG A 15 -1.56 12.04 3.65
N GLY A 16 -0.34 12.03 4.18
CA GLY A 16 -0.06 11.86 5.60
C GLY A 16 0.10 10.41 6.06
N TRP A 17 0.16 9.44 5.15
CA TRP A 17 0.47 8.05 5.51
C TRP A 17 1.93 7.93 5.95
N LYS A 18 2.13 7.53 7.21
CA LYS A 18 3.45 7.41 7.85
C LYS A 18 4.13 6.08 7.57
N THR A 19 3.35 5.07 7.21
CA THR A 19 3.87 3.75 6.84
C THR A 19 3.16 3.31 5.57
N VAL A 20 3.94 2.99 4.54
CA VAL A 20 3.44 2.44 3.28
C VAL A 20 4.11 1.08 3.10
N ARG A 21 3.30 0.04 2.93
CA ARG A 21 3.80 -1.33 2.72
C ARG A 21 3.27 -1.86 1.40
N SER A 22 4.16 -2.37 0.56
CA SER A 22 3.81 -3.06 -0.68
C SER A 22 3.88 -4.56 -0.48
N LEU A 23 2.89 -5.28 -1.00
CA LEU A 23 2.73 -6.72 -0.85
C LEU A 23 2.42 -7.37 -2.21
N PRO A 24 2.92 -8.58 -2.49
CA PRO A 24 2.50 -9.36 -3.65
C PRO A 24 1.00 -9.72 -3.60
N PRO A 25 0.38 -10.02 -4.75
CA PRO A 25 -1.00 -10.47 -4.82
C PRO A 25 -1.27 -11.71 -3.95
N GLY A 26 -2.37 -11.68 -3.21
CA GLY A 26 -2.79 -12.83 -2.40
C GLY A 26 -1.98 -13.05 -1.12
N SER A 27 -1.13 -12.08 -0.72
CA SER A 27 -0.38 -12.16 0.54
C SER A 27 -1.32 -12.29 1.74
N ILE A 28 -1.19 -13.39 2.49
CA ILE A 28 -1.85 -13.55 3.79
C ILE A 28 -0.97 -12.88 4.84
N ILE A 29 -1.46 -11.76 5.39
CA ILE A 29 -0.78 -10.98 6.43
C ILE A 29 -1.64 -10.92 7.68
N THR A 30 -0.99 -10.94 8.85
CA THR A 30 -1.69 -10.62 10.10
C THR A 30 -2.07 -9.14 10.09
N MET A 31 -3.36 -8.87 10.29
CA MET A 31 -3.92 -7.51 10.32
C MET A 31 -3.73 -6.87 11.70
N GLU A 32 -2.50 -6.79 12.18
CA GLU A 32 -2.18 -5.96 13.34
C GLU A 32 -2.38 -4.50 12.99
N TYR A 33 -3.31 -3.81 13.65
CA TYR A 33 -3.60 -2.41 13.35
C TYR A 33 -2.40 -1.51 13.70
N LEU A 34 -1.95 -0.71 12.74
CA LEU A 34 -0.94 0.31 12.92
C LEU A 34 -1.43 1.66 12.37
N ALA A 35 -1.81 2.55 13.27
CA ALA A 35 -2.30 3.88 12.90
C ALA A 35 -1.34 4.61 11.94
N GLY A 36 -1.89 5.07 10.81
CA GLY A 36 -1.11 5.73 9.76
C GLY A 36 -0.39 4.78 8.81
N ARG A 37 -0.76 3.49 8.79
CA ARG A 37 -0.32 2.52 7.77
C ARG A 37 -1.35 2.33 6.66
N ILE A 38 -0.86 2.36 5.43
CA ILE A 38 -1.57 1.87 4.26
C ILE A 38 -0.79 0.73 3.62
N ASN A 39 -1.50 -0.28 3.15
CA ASN A 39 -0.96 -1.39 2.40
C ASN A 39 -1.38 -1.27 0.93
N PHE A 40 -0.46 -1.64 0.05
CA PHE A 40 -0.70 -1.81 -1.38
C PHE A 40 -0.49 -3.27 -1.75
N GLU A 41 -1.42 -3.81 -2.52
CA GLU A 41 -1.17 -5.00 -3.32
C GLU A 41 -0.64 -4.54 -4.67
N VAL A 42 0.55 -5.03 -5.02
CA VAL A 42 1.27 -4.62 -6.22
C VAL A 42 1.47 -5.82 -7.13
N GLU A 43 1.01 -5.71 -8.36
CA GLU A 43 1.18 -6.71 -9.42
C GLU A 43 1.78 -6.00 -10.64
N ASP A 44 2.81 -6.57 -11.23
CA ASP A 44 3.53 -5.97 -12.36
C ASP A 44 3.93 -4.50 -12.13
N GLY A 45 4.37 -4.19 -10.91
CA GLY A 45 4.76 -2.84 -10.50
C GLY A 45 3.60 -1.86 -10.29
N THR A 46 2.35 -2.29 -10.49
CA THR A 46 1.14 -1.47 -10.44
C THR A 46 0.30 -1.80 -9.21
N VAL A 47 -0.23 -0.78 -8.54
CA VAL A 47 -1.12 -0.95 -7.38
C VAL A 47 -2.53 -1.35 -7.82
N ASN A 48 -2.89 -2.60 -7.55
CA ASN A 48 -4.21 -3.17 -7.89
C ASN A 48 -5.19 -3.16 -6.71
N ARG A 49 -4.70 -3.05 -5.47
CA ARG A 49 -5.54 -2.88 -4.26
C ARG A 49 -4.84 -2.02 -3.22
N CYS A 50 -5.62 -1.27 -2.44
CA CYS A 50 -5.13 -0.55 -1.26
C CYS A 50 -6.06 -0.71 -0.05
N TRP A 51 -5.51 -0.85 1.14
CA TRP A 51 -6.29 -0.92 2.38
C TRP A 51 -5.51 -0.38 3.59
N ILE A 52 -6.26 0.11 4.57
CA ILE A 52 -5.70 0.58 5.84
C ILE A 52 -5.20 -0.64 6.61
N GLY A 53 -4.01 -0.50 7.20
CA GLY A 53 -3.45 -1.49 8.10
C GLY A 53 -3.21 -0.91 9.47
#